data_AF-A0A431TH54-F1
#
_entry.id   AF-A0A431TH54-F1
#
_cell.length_a   1.000
_cell.length_b   1.000
_cell.length_c   1.000
_cell.angle_alpha   90.00
_cell.angle_beta   90.00
_cell.angle_gamma   90.00
#
_symmetry.space_group_name_H-M   'P 1'
#
loop_
_entity.id
_entity.type
_entity.pdbx_description
1 polymer ?
#
loop_
_entity_poly.entity_id
_entity_poly.type
_entity_poly.pdbx_seq_one_letter_code
_entity_poly.pdbx_strand_id
1 'polypeptide(L)'
;MPTEANASSTNAPTVQHFRQALLWPLRLMPAPHAGHHHAPWHVLREMGDASPWREEVDEYTGDSSRFHERHYNEFVSFLPYVQRFLYGEGRSRGKDGGSDGDSPMRIFRRHDISAVRLVSRPGDAPVTLDVIHCDLYFFFDIDVVMLNLEVGASNLSLAQAQDILYRFGRAYPSGWEADGSALHCMASVEWLGADGRVLASSDAQQREAFLSHVAQHRAPRIAAHWAYLMQPLVSDHSEDAGVLRYRQIEYYRMPVMAYLSLDDPRRLTRDDFVRLALVTGAGSGTSEAHLPYADHHLADFEHKYCYDRFWVNAGAAPNTRYLCNGHALIVVGDARSEFFCCRDRGVLAQFRHQHFLLFLIAHFQKASLLMFSDQLVEALKRLDIRSTPSVKQFKRAIRASFERFLRFTHRYWFHEISEQAQVRALSHMCATHLGLDPLYDEVKARIADMNTYLDADSLRRQAATVVRLTVVTLFGLIGTITTGFLGMNLLAEAEAPLWRKAVWFGVVFVATTWLTIYTMVKSQRLSDFIDALSNDRLRFRGKLAALAKVWRPGAD
;
A
#
# COMPACT_ATOMS: atom_id res chain seq x y z
N MET A 1 -56.18 -44.01 -5.30
CA MET A 1 -55.05 -44.17 -4.38
C MET A 1 -53.94 -43.21 -4.81
N PRO A 2 -53.36 -42.45 -3.89
CA PRO A 2 -52.74 -41.19 -4.19
C PRO A 2 -51.29 -41.33 -4.67
N THR A 3 -50.95 -40.44 -5.59
CA THR A 3 -49.64 -40.15 -6.15
C THR A 3 -48.70 -39.73 -5.02
N GLU A 4 -47.68 -40.55 -4.72
CA GLU A 4 -46.55 -40.16 -3.88
C GLU A 4 -45.74 -39.09 -4.62
N ALA A 5 -46.04 -37.83 -4.32
CA ALA A 5 -45.12 -36.74 -4.53
C ALA A 5 -43.91 -36.96 -3.61
N ASN A 6 -42.85 -37.54 -4.16
CA ASN A 6 -41.52 -37.48 -3.56
C ASN A 6 -41.06 -36.01 -3.58
N ALA A 7 -41.44 -35.26 -2.55
CA ALA A 7 -40.77 -34.05 -2.16
C ALA A 7 -39.36 -34.44 -1.68
N SER A 8 -38.43 -34.57 -2.61
CA SER A 8 -37.00 -34.60 -2.27
C SER A 8 -36.67 -33.26 -1.62
N SER A 9 -36.51 -33.26 -0.30
CA SER A 9 -35.91 -32.16 0.43
C SER A 9 -34.48 -31.99 -0.10
N THR A 10 -34.29 -31.00 -0.97
CA THR A 10 -33.00 -30.58 -1.50
C THR A 10 -32.18 -29.96 -0.36
N ASN A 11 -31.57 -30.82 0.48
CA ASN A 11 -30.61 -30.37 1.47
C ASN A 11 -29.44 -29.68 0.73
N ALA A 12 -28.93 -28.58 1.28
CA ALA A 12 -27.68 -27.98 0.80
C ALA A 12 -26.50 -28.97 0.93
N PRO A 13 -25.47 -28.90 0.08
CA PRO A 13 -24.29 -29.74 0.22
C PRO A 13 -23.56 -29.48 1.55
N THR A 14 -22.86 -30.50 2.04
CA THR A 14 -22.03 -30.41 3.25
C THR A 14 -20.60 -30.02 2.85
N VAL A 15 -20.01 -29.07 3.58
CA VAL A 15 -18.61 -28.69 3.43
C VAL A 15 -17.74 -29.67 4.21
N GLN A 16 -17.20 -30.66 3.51
CA GLN A 16 -16.36 -31.72 4.07
C GLN A 16 -15.04 -31.16 4.61
N HIS A 17 -14.41 -30.26 3.86
CA HIS A 17 -13.18 -29.59 4.24
C HIS A 17 -13.27 -28.10 3.89
N PHE A 18 -13.07 -27.27 4.89
CA PHE A 18 -13.09 -25.81 4.80
C PHE A 18 -11.70 -25.26 5.14
N ARG A 19 -11.21 -24.33 4.33
CA ARG A 19 -10.12 -23.43 4.71
C ARG A 19 -10.50 -22.00 4.37
N GLN A 20 -10.07 -21.08 5.21
CA GLN A 20 -10.16 -19.66 4.97
C GLN A 20 -8.81 -19.02 5.28
N ALA A 21 -8.25 -18.27 4.33
CA ALA A 21 -7.11 -17.41 4.56
C ALA A 21 -7.59 -15.95 4.56
N LEU A 22 -7.35 -15.24 5.66
CA LEU A 22 -7.59 -13.82 5.78
C LEU A 22 -6.28 -13.07 5.59
N LEU A 23 -6.28 -12.08 4.71
CA LEU A 23 -5.12 -11.26 4.43
C LEU A 23 -5.42 -9.81 4.79
N TRP A 24 -4.87 -9.32 5.90
CA TRP A 24 -5.15 -7.99 6.41
C TRP A 24 -4.01 -7.00 6.10
N PRO A 25 -4.21 -6.08 5.13
CA PRO A 25 -3.24 -5.04 4.82
C PRO A 25 -3.24 -3.91 5.85
N LEU A 26 -2.07 -3.60 6.39
CA LEU A 26 -1.86 -2.58 7.40
C LEU A 26 -0.67 -1.70 7.03
N ARG A 27 -0.75 -0.41 7.35
CA ARG A 27 0.34 0.55 7.20
C ARG A 27 1.11 0.63 8.49
N LEU A 28 2.42 0.50 8.41
CA LEU A 28 3.33 0.78 9.51
C LEU A 28 3.52 2.29 9.65
N MET A 29 3.42 2.77 10.88
CA MET A 29 3.63 4.17 11.21
C MET A 29 5.08 4.40 11.61
N PRO A 30 5.70 5.53 11.23
CA PRO A 30 7.05 5.86 11.65
C PRO A 30 7.13 5.90 13.18
N ALA A 31 8.05 5.15 13.78
CA ALA A 31 8.23 5.18 15.23
C ALA A 31 8.75 6.56 15.67
N PRO A 32 8.16 7.20 16.70
CA PRO A 32 8.53 8.57 17.11
C PRO A 32 10.00 8.75 17.55
N HIS A 33 10.67 7.65 17.92
CA HIS A 33 12.04 7.64 18.45
C HIS A 33 13.00 6.71 17.71
N ALA A 34 12.58 6.04 16.64
CA ALA A 34 13.50 5.23 15.84
C ALA A 34 14.28 6.13 14.88
N GLY A 35 15.61 6.07 14.95
CA GLY A 35 16.46 6.61 13.88
C GLY A 35 16.01 6.07 12.52
N HIS A 36 16.08 6.88 11.47
CA HIS A 36 15.60 6.58 10.11
C HIS A 36 16.37 5.44 9.39
N HIS A 37 17.01 4.53 10.11
CA HIS A 37 17.99 3.59 9.56
C HIS A 37 17.73 2.11 9.85
N HIS A 38 16.70 1.76 10.64
CA HIS A 38 16.36 0.35 10.90
C HIS A 38 15.03 -0.02 10.27
N ALA A 39 15.03 -1.09 9.50
CA ALA A 39 13.82 -1.62 8.90
C ALA A 39 12.86 -2.16 9.97
N PRO A 40 11.53 -2.08 9.81
CA PRO A 40 10.58 -2.45 10.87
C PRO A 40 10.75 -3.88 11.40
N TRP A 41 11.11 -4.83 10.54
CA TRP A 41 11.32 -6.22 10.94
C TRP A 41 12.56 -6.44 11.84
N HIS A 42 13.55 -5.54 11.82
CA HIS A 42 14.69 -5.60 12.75
C HIS A 42 14.24 -5.51 14.19
N VAL A 43 13.23 -4.68 14.47
CA VAL A 43 12.67 -4.51 15.81
C VAL A 43 12.12 -5.84 16.33
N LEU A 44 11.35 -6.58 15.50
CA LEU A 44 10.82 -7.88 15.91
C LEU A 44 11.92 -8.93 16.06
N ARG A 45 12.95 -8.90 15.21
CA ARG A 45 14.11 -9.80 15.29
C ARG A 45 14.91 -9.57 16.58
N GLU A 46 15.18 -8.31 16.91
CA GLU A 46 15.92 -7.90 18.10
C GLU A 46 15.19 -8.23 19.41
N MET A 47 13.85 -8.23 19.39
CA MET A 47 13.05 -8.66 20.55
C MET A 47 13.23 -10.13 20.91
N GLY A 48 13.63 -10.99 19.96
CA GLY A 48 13.81 -12.42 20.18
C GLY A 48 12.63 -13.03 20.94
N ASP A 49 12.91 -13.63 22.09
CA ASP A 49 11.90 -14.33 22.88
C ASP A 49 10.79 -13.46 23.50
N ALA A 50 10.97 -12.14 23.53
CA ALA A 50 9.96 -11.21 24.02
C ALA A 50 8.82 -10.96 23.02
N SER A 51 8.97 -11.36 21.76
CA SER A 51 7.93 -11.32 20.73
C SER A 51 7.32 -12.71 20.53
N PRO A 52 6.01 -12.88 20.28
CA PRO A 52 5.44 -14.16 19.82
C PRO A 52 5.74 -14.43 18.33
N TRP A 53 6.20 -13.42 17.59
CA TRP A 53 6.55 -13.52 16.17
C TRP A 53 7.99 -14.01 16.00
N ARG A 54 8.17 -15.07 15.22
CA ARG A 54 9.46 -15.68 14.89
C ARG A 54 9.71 -15.56 13.39
N GLU A 55 10.87 -15.04 13.01
CA GLU A 55 11.23 -14.96 11.60
C GLU A 55 11.36 -16.37 11.02
N GLU A 56 10.61 -16.64 9.96
CA GLU A 56 10.74 -17.86 9.16
C GLU A 56 11.89 -17.63 8.19
N VAL A 57 13.05 -18.23 8.48
CA VAL A 57 14.21 -18.18 7.60
C VAL A 57 13.97 -19.16 6.45
N ASP A 58 13.60 -18.60 5.31
CA ASP A 58 13.24 -19.24 4.04
C ASP A 58 13.85 -20.63 3.82
N GLU A 59 13.00 -21.65 3.66
CA GLU A 59 13.37 -23.05 3.40
C GLU A 59 14.23 -23.22 2.13
N TYR A 60 14.18 -22.25 1.19
CA TYR A 60 15.02 -22.23 -0.01
C TYR A 60 16.50 -21.92 0.28
N THR A 61 16.85 -21.45 1.48
CA THR A 61 18.18 -20.87 1.76
C THR A 61 19.15 -21.78 2.53
N GLY A 62 18.74 -23.00 2.95
CA GLY A 62 19.53 -23.77 3.92
C GLY A 62 19.74 -25.27 3.66
N ASP A 63 18.70 -26.02 3.29
CA ASP A 63 18.79 -27.48 3.22
C ASP A 63 17.84 -28.08 2.18
N SER A 64 18.38 -28.73 1.14
CA SER A 64 17.59 -29.41 0.10
C SER A 64 16.72 -30.54 0.65
N SER A 65 17.00 -31.03 1.87
CA SER A 65 16.19 -32.06 2.53
C SER A 65 14.79 -31.58 2.94
N ARG A 66 14.61 -30.25 3.11
CA ARG A 66 13.32 -29.60 3.42
C ARG A 66 12.61 -29.07 2.17
N PHE A 67 13.25 -29.19 1.00
CA PHE A 67 12.70 -28.74 -0.26
C PHE A 67 11.77 -29.79 -0.86
N HIS A 68 10.46 -29.60 -0.71
CA HIS A 68 9.46 -30.53 -1.24
C HIS A 68 9.01 -30.15 -2.67
N GLU A 69 8.48 -31.12 -3.42
CA GLU A 69 7.97 -30.95 -4.79
C GLU A 69 6.98 -29.78 -4.95
N ARG A 70 6.17 -29.51 -3.91
CA ARG A 70 5.24 -28.37 -3.87
C ARG A 70 5.95 -27.02 -4.01
N HIS A 71 7.15 -26.87 -3.42
CA HIS A 71 7.95 -25.63 -3.49
C HIS A 71 8.47 -25.44 -4.92
N TYR A 72 8.94 -26.51 -5.55
CA TYR A 72 9.33 -26.45 -6.97
C TYR A 72 8.17 -26.01 -7.86
N ASN A 73 7.00 -26.63 -7.69
CA ASN A 73 5.80 -26.29 -8.48
C ASN A 73 5.35 -24.84 -8.27
N GLU A 74 5.47 -24.32 -7.05
CA GLU A 74 5.21 -22.91 -6.74
C GLU A 74 6.21 -21.99 -7.45
N PHE A 75 7.52 -22.28 -7.32
CA PHE A 75 8.59 -21.46 -7.91
C PHE A 75 8.47 -21.35 -9.42
N VAL A 76 8.28 -22.47 -10.13
CA VAL A 76 8.19 -22.49 -11.60
C VAL A 76 6.88 -21.92 -12.16
N SER A 77 5.89 -21.64 -11.30
CA SER A 77 4.68 -20.95 -11.71
C SER A 77 4.91 -19.46 -11.97
N PHE A 78 5.90 -18.84 -11.36
CA PHE A 78 6.10 -17.41 -11.46
C PHE A 78 7.17 -17.01 -12.47
N LEU A 79 7.02 -15.84 -13.07
CA LEU A 79 8.04 -15.26 -13.95
C LEU A 79 9.30 -14.87 -13.16
N PRO A 80 10.49 -14.83 -13.77
CA PRO A 80 11.75 -14.64 -13.04
C PRO A 80 11.84 -13.37 -12.18
N TYR A 81 11.20 -12.28 -12.59
CA TYR A 81 11.17 -11.05 -11.80
C TYR A 81 10.26 -11.17 -10.57
N VAL A 82 9.19 -11.95 -10.65
CA VAL A 82 8.32 -12.26 -9.50
C VAL A 82 9.00 -13.26 -8.57
N GLN A 83 9.75 -14.22 -9.11
CA GLN A 83 10.58 -15.13 -8.31
C GLN A 83 11.60 -14.35 -7.46
N ARG A 84 12.31 -13.39 -8.07
CA ARG A 84 13.23 -12.51 -7.32
C ARG A 84 12.51 -11.71 -6.24
N PHE A 85 11.27 -11.29 -6.48
CA PHE A 85 10.44 -10.64 -5.47
C PHE A 85 10.13 -11.57 -4.29
N LEU A 86 9.66 -12.78 -4.57
CA LEU A 86 9.15 -13.71 -3.56
C LEU A 86 10.26 -14.41 -2.77
N TYR A 87 11.33 -14.82 -3.45
CA TYR A 87 12.37 -15.71 -2.91
C TYR A 87 13.76 -15.06 -2.84
N GLY A 88 13.89 -13.81 -3.30
CA GLY A 88 15.18 -13.13 -3.37
C GLY A 88 16.13 -13.68 -4.44
N GLU A 89 17.41 -13.37 -4.32
CA GLU A 89 18.46 -13.90 -5.18
C GLU A 89 19.22 -15.04 -4.47
N GLY A 90 19.37 -16.19 -5.14
CA GLY A 90 20.07 -17.35 -4.58
C GLY A 90 21.53 -17.02 -4.20
N ARG A 91 21.87 -17.15 -2.92
CA ARG A 91 23.22 -16.84 -2.41
C ARG A 91 24.22 -17.87 -2.93
N SER A 92 25.28 -17.44 -3.62
CA SER A 92 26.49 -18.26 -3.73
C SER A 92 27.09 -18.37 -2.32
N ARG A 93 27.23 -19.61 -1.81
CA ARG A 93 27.91 -19.92 -0.53
C ARG A 93 29.27 -19.20 -0.49
N GLY A 94 29.41 -18.17 0.36
CA GLY A 94 30.72 -17.51 0.56
C GLY A 94 30.74 -16.04 1.00
N LYS A 95 29.62 -15.34 1.17
CA LYS A 95 29.62 -13.98 1.76
C LYS A 95 28.78 -13.90 3.03
N ASP A 96 29.43 -14.16 4.16
CA ASP A 96 28.95 -13.89 5.54
C ASP A 96 28.93 -12.38 5.87
N GLY A 97 28.44 -11.57 4.93
CA GLY A 97 28.12 -10.17 5.14
C GLY A 97 26.68 -9.96 4.73
N GLY A 98 25.75 -10.04 5.69
CA GLY A 98 24.33 -9.82 5.49
C GLY A 98 24.06 -8.43 4.92
N SER A 99 23.85 -8.35 3.62
CA SER A 99 23.08 -7.27 3.02
C SER A 99 21.62 -7.58 3.34
N ASP A 100 20.98 -6.75 4.19
CA ASP A 100 19.54 -6.84 4.47
C ASP A 100 18.67 -6.71 3.19
N GLY A 101 19.26 -6.30 2.06
CA GLY A 101 18.61 -6.13 0.77
C GLY A 101 18.42 -7.40 -0.08
N ASP A 102 18.95 -8.56 0.36
CA ASP A 102 18.98 -9.79 -0.46
C ASP A 102 17.60 -10.47 -0.62
N SER A 103 16.67 -10.32 0.35
CA SER A 103 15.28 -10.77 0.19
C SER A 103 14.28 -9.61 0.32
N PRO A 104 13.46 -9.33 -0.72
CA PRO A 104 12.43 -8.30 -0.71
C PRO A 104 11.30 -8.52 0.28
N MET A 105 11.07 -9.78 0.69
CA MET A 105 9.95 -10.17 1.54
C MET A 105 10.47 -10.95 2.75
N ARG A 106 9.98 -10.61 3.94
CA ARG A 106 10.30 -11.30 5.20
C ARG A 106 9.02 -11.80 5.84
N ILE A 107 9.05 -13.02 6.35
CA ILE A 107 7.89 -13.68 6.95
C ILE A 107 8.18 -13.91 8.42
N PHE A 108 7.23 -13.54 9.28
CA PHE A 108 7.28 -13.85 10.70
C PHE A 108 6.06 -14.67 11.07
N ARG A 109 6.26 -15.85 11.65
CA ARG A 109 5.18 -16.74 12.08
C ARG A 109 4.94 -16.65 13.58
N ARG A 110 3.67 -16.77 13.95
CA ARG A 110 3.19 -16.87 15.33
C ARG A 110 2.66 -18.28 15.59
N HIS A 111 3.04 -18.88 16.72
CA HIS A 111 2.76 -20.30 17.04
C HIS A 111 2.01 -20.54 18.35
N ASP A 112 1.80 -19.52 19.18
CA ASP A 112 1.15 -19.63 20.49
C ASP A 112 -0.38 -19.81 20.43
N ILE A 113 -0.98 -19.64 19.24
CA ILE A 113 -2.42 -19.75 19.01
C ILE A 113 -2.70 -21.01 18.19
N SER A 114 -3.57 -21.90 18.70
CA SER A 114 -3.87 -23.19 18.06
C SER A 114 -5.24 -23.23 17.39
N ALA A 115 -6.22 -22.49 17.89
CA ALA A 115 -7.58 -22.53 17.37
C ALA A 115 -8.34 -21.22 17.66
N VAL A 116 -9.47 -21.04 16.99
CA VAL A 116 -10.44 -19.98 17.25
C VAL A 116 -11.82 -20.56 17.44
N ARG A 117 -12.50 -20.15 18.51
CA ARG A 117 -13.89 -20.51 18.78
C ARG A 117 -14.80 -19.34 18.43
N LEU A 118 -15.82 -19.63 17.63
CA LEU A 118 -16.73 -18.66 17.03
C LEU A 118 -18.18 -18.99 17.40
N VAL A 119 -18.97 -17.96 17.66
CA VAL A 119 -20.42 -18.06 17.75
C VAL A 119 -21.01 -17.06 16.76
N SER A 120 -21.76 -17.54 15.76
CA SER A 120 -22.29 -16.71 14.68
C SER A 120 -23.35 -15.73 15.18
N ARG A 121 -24.40 -16.25 15.84
CA ARG A 121 -25.48 -15.47 16.44
C ARG A 121 -25.69 -15.87 17.90
N PRO A 122 -26.24 -14.98 18.74
CA PRO A 122 -26.57 -15.33 20.11
C PRO A 122 -27.43 -16.60 20.18
N GLY A 123 -26.98 -17.61 20.94
CA GLY A 123 -27.67 -18.88 21.09
C GLY A 123 -27.23 -20.00 20.14
N ASP A 124 -26.44 -19.69 19.10
CA ASP A 124 -25.90 -20.72 18.21
C ASP A 124 -24.86 -21.61 18.91
N ALA A 125 -24.72 -22.86 18.45
CA ALA A 125 -23.66 -23.74 18.90
C ALA A 125 -22.27 -23.21 18.45
N PRO A 126 -21.26 -23.19 19.33
CA PRO A 126 -19.93 -22.74 18.95
C PRO A 126 -19.30 -23.60 17.86
N VAL A 127 -18.66 -22.96 16.89
CA VAL A 127 -17.82 -23.61 15.87
C VAL A 127 -16.35 -23.32 16.21
N THR A 128 -15.52 -24.36 16.26
CA THR A 128 -14.08 -24.20 16.47
C THR A 128 -13.36 -24.44 15.15
N LEU A 129 -12.47 -23.52 14.78
CA LEU A 129 -11.60 -23.62 13.62
C LEU A 129 -10.15 -23.77 14.08
N ASP A 130 -9.42 -24.69 13.48
CA ASP A 130 -7.99 -24.86 13.71
C ASP A 130 -7.23 -23.72 13.05
N VAL A 131 -6.24 -23.16 13.75
CA VAL A 131 -5.30 -22.19 13.17
C VAL A 131 -4.20 -22.98 12.48
N ILE A 132 -4.14 -22.89 11.16
CA ILE A 132 -3.17 -23.61 10.34
C ILE A 132 -1.82 -22.87 10.36
N HIS A 133 -1.86 -21.54 10.18
CA HIS A 133 -0.72 -20.66 10.43
C HIS A 133 -1.19 -19.21 10.58
N CYS A 134 -0.35 -18.40 11.21
CA CYS A 134 -0.52 -16.97 11.34
C CYS A 134 0.82 -16.29 11.06
N ASP A 135 0.88 -15.50 9.99
CA ASP A 135 2.11 -14.94 9.46
C ASP A 135 2.01 -13.42 9.26
N LEU A 136 3.08 -12.69 9.53
CA LEU A 136 3.27 -11.30 9.11
C LEU A 136 4.24 -11.26 7.93
N TYR A 137 3.83 -10.62 6.84
CA TYR A 137 4.67 -10.35 5.68
C TYR A 137 5.12 -8.89 5.72
N PHE A 138 6.44 -8.70 5.77
CA PHE A 138 7.09 -7.39 5.63
C PHE A 138 7.75 -7.29 4.27
N PHE A 139 7.77 -6.06 3.73
CA PHE A 139 8.32 -5.78 2.40
C PHE A 139 9.42 -4.73 2.50
N PHE A 140 10.51 -4.96 1.78
CA PHE A 140 11.65 -4.06 1.79
C PHE A 140 11.30 -2.69 1.19
N ASP A 141 11.69 -1.61 1.88
CA ASP A 141 11.43 -0.21 1.52
C ASP A 141 9.95 0.21 1.42
N ILE A 142 9.02 -0.61 1.92
CA ILE A 142 7.58 -0.32 1.92
C ILE A 142 7.02 -0.43 3.33
N ASP A 143 6.34 0.63 3.80
CA ASP A 143 5.74 0.70 5.14
C ASP A 143 4.38 -0.05 5.20
N VAL A 144 4.29 -1.23 4.58
CA VAL A 144 3.12 -2.12 4.59
C VAL A 144 3.48 -3.42 5.28
N VAL A 145 2.60 -3.89 6.15
CA VAL A 145 2.63 -5.24 6.72
C VAL A 145 1.33 -5.95 6.37
N MET A 146 1.41 -7.21 5.99
CA MET A 146 0.23 -8.03 5.70
C MET A 146 0.15 -9.14 6.75
N LEU A 147 -0.93 -9.15 7.53
CA LEU A 147 -1.24 -10.28 8.40
C LEU A 147 -1.99 -11.33 7.60
N ASN A 148 -1.44 -12.53 7.50
CA ASN A 148 -2.07 -13.69 6.91
C ASN A 148 -2.47 -14.68 8.00
N LEU A 149 -3.75 -14.99 8.09
CA LEU A 149 -4.27 -16.00 9.00
C LEU A 149 -5.01 -17.06 8.21
N GLU A 150 -4.52 -18.29 8.22
CA GLU A 150 -5.22 -19.44 7.66
C GLU A 150 -5.88 -20.26 8.78
N VAL A 151 -7.20 -20.45 8.68
CA VAL A 151 -8.00 -21.31 9.57
C VAL A 151 -8.69 -22.43 8.78
N GLY A 152 -8.98 -23.54 9.44
CA GLY A 152 -9.67 -24.67 8.81
C GLY A 152 -10.62 -25.41 9.74
N ALA A 153 -11.58 -26.10 9.14
CA ALA A 153 -12.47 -27.02 9.84
C ALA A 153 -13.02 -28.07 8.87
N SER A 154 -13.65 -29.10 9.41
CA SER A 154 -14.31 -30.14 8.64
C SER A 154 -15.79 -30.22 8.99
N ASN A 155 -16.59 -30.74 8.06
CA ASN A 155 -18.02 -31.05 8.26
C ASN A 155 -18.88 -29.82 8.67
N LEU A 156 -18.67 -28.68 8.01
CA LEU A 156 -19.52 -27.51 8.18
C LEU A 156 -20.76 -27.61 7.29
N SER A 157 -21.89 -27.06 7.76
CA SER A 157 -22.98 -26.74 6.84
C SER A 157 -22.58 -25.58 5.92
N LEU A 158 -23.19 -25.52 4.73
CA LEU A 158 -22.95 -24.42 3.79
C LEU A 158 -23.24 -23.04 4.40
N ALA A 159 -24.31 -22.93 5.20
CA ALA A 159 -24.67 -21.70 5.90
C ALA A 159 -23.61 -21.28 6.94
N GLN A 160 -23.05 -22.23 7.71
CA GLN A 160 -21.96 -21.94 8.64
C GLN A 160 -20.72 -21.43 7.89
N ALA A 161 -20.34 -22.09 6.78
CA ALA A 161 -19.20 -21.64 5.97
C ALA A 161 -19.43 -20.23 5.39
N GLN A 162 -20.62 -19.94 4.85
CA GLN A 162 -20.96 -18.60 4.35
C GLN A 162 -20.92 -17.53 5.45
N ASP A 163 -21.48 -17.81 6.63
CA ASP A 163 -21.46 -16.86 7.75
C ASP A 163 -20.04 -16.63 8.29
N ILE A 164 -19.20 -17.68 8.35
CA ILE A 164 -17.78 -17.56 8.71
C ILE A 164 -17.04 -16.66 7.71
N LEU A 165 -17.17 -16.92 6.40
CA LEU A 165 -16.56 -16.09 5.36
C LEU A 165 -17.03 -14.63 5.42
N TYR A 166 -18.30 -14.41 5.75
CA TYR A 166 -18.90 -13.08 5.78
C TYR A 166 -18.56 -12.24 7.02
N ARG A 167 -18.51 -12.86 8.19
CA ARG A 167 -18.50 -12.16 9.50
C ARG A 167 -17.15 -12.19 10.21
N PHE A 168 -16.35 -13.25 10.04
CA PHE A 168 -15.15 -13.47 10.85
C PHE A 168 -14.05 -12.45 10.58
N GLY A 169 -13.71 -12.23 9.30
CA GLY A 169 -12.61 -11.36 8.86
C GLY A 169 -12.90 -9.86 8.93
N ARG A 170 -13.49 -9.37 10.02
CA ARG A 170 -13.79 -7.93 10.23
C ARG A 170 -12.97 -7.37 11.38
N ALA A 171 -12.13 -6.39 11.08
CA ALA A 171 -11.27 -5.76 12.07
C ALA A 171 -12.06 -5.02 13.17
N TYR A 172 -13.26 -4.53 12.85
CA TYR A 172 -14.21 -3.87 13.75
C TYR A 172 -15.62 -3.85 13.13
N PRO A 173 -16.67 -3.57 13.93
CA PRO A 173 -18.05 -3.49 13.45
C PRO A 173 -18.25 -2.39 12.42
N SER A 174 -19.06 -2.65 11.39
CA SER A 174 -19.45 -1.63 10.40
C SER A 174 -20.59 -0.72 10.87
N GLY A 175 -21.19 -1.04 12.00
CA GLY A 175 -22.34 -0.36 12.57
C GLY A 175 -22.97 -1.22 13.68
N TRP A 176 -24.18 -0.87 14.06
CA TRP A 176 -24.95 -1.60 15.07
C TRP A 176 -26.40 -1.75 14.62
N GLU A 177 -27.00 -2.88 14.98
CA GLU A 177 -28.42 -3.13 14.80
C GLU A 177 -29.24 -2.31 15.80
N ALA A 178 -30.57 -2.31 15.64
CA ALA A 178 -31.49 -1.57 16.52
C ALA A 178 -31.41 -2.03 18.00
N ASP A 179 -31.04 -3.29 18.23
CA ASP A 179 -30.85 -3.86 19.56
C ASP A 179 -29.46 -3.57 20.16
N GLY A 180 -28.61 -2.84 19.44
CA GLY A 180 -27.24 -2.49 19.85
C GLY A 180 -26.20 -3.56 19.55
N SER A 181 -26.56 -4.69 18.94
CA SER A 181 -25.61 -5.73 18.53
C SER A 181 -24.71 -5.26 17.38
N ALA A 182 -23.48 -5.77 17.33
CA ALA A 182 -22.51 -5.40 16.31
C ALA A 182 -22.93 -5.92 14.92
N LEU A 183 -23.13 -5.00 13.98
CA LEU A 183 -23.59 -5.31 12.64
C LEU A 183 -22.55 -6.15 11.88
N HIS A 184 -23.01 -7.27 11.30
CA HIS A 184 -22.22 -8.21 10.50
C HIS A 184 -21.00 -8.84 11.18
N CYS A 185 -20.88 -8.74 12.51
CA CYS A 185 -19.84 -9.42 13.27
C CYS A 185 -20.32 -10.79 13.77
N MET A 186 -19.38 -11.61 14.24
CA MET A 186 -19.69 -12.76 15.08
C MET A 186 -20.21 -12.29 16.44
N ALA A 187 -21.12 -13.05 17.04
CA ALA A 187 -21.59 -12.79 18.39
C ALA A 187 -20.44 -12.89 19.41
N SER A 188 -19.58 -13.91 19.27
CA SER A 188 -18.33 -14.03 20.02
C SER A 188 -17.21 -14.64 19.18
N VAL A 189 -15.97 -14.26 19.53
CA VAL A 189 -14.72 -14.79 18.96
C VAL A 189 -13.72 -14.94 20.09
N GLU A 190 -13.09 -16.09 20.20
CA GLU A 190 -12.09 -16.40 21.23
C GLU A 190 -10.88 -17.10 20.61
N TRP A 191 -9.69 -16.54 20.81
CA TRP A 191 -8.44 -17.22 20.48
C TRP A 191 -8.08 -18.23 21.55
N LEU A 192 -7.70 -19.44 21.14
CA LEU A 192 -7.37 -20.54 22.03
C LEU A 192 -5.89 -20.91 21.92
N GLY A 193 -5.25 -21.15 23.06
CA GLY A 193 -3.93 -21.77 23.14
C GLY A 193 -4.00 -23.28 22.99
N ALA A 194 -2.84 -23.93 22.87
CA ALA A 194 -2.74 -25.38 22.67
C ALA A 194 -3.36 -26.22 23.82
N ASP A 195 -3.47 -25.65 25.01
CA ASP A 195 -4.13 -26.23 26.20
C ASP A 195 -5.64 -25.94 26.25
N GLY A 196 -6.20 -25.28 25.24
CA GLY A 196 -7.60 -24.86 25.18
C GLY A 196 -7.93 -23.61 26.00
N ARG A 197 -6.93 -22.96 26.63
CA ARG A 197 -7.16 -21.72 27.38
C ARG A 197 -7.55 -20.59 26.42
N VAL A 198 -8.45 -19.73 26.86
CA VAL A 198 -8.78 -18.50 26.12
C VAL A 198 -7.64 -17.50 26.30
N LEU A 199 -7.00 -17.13 25.19
CA LEU A 199 -5.91 -16.17 25.14
C LEU A 199 -6.41 -14.73 25.03
N ALA A 200 -7.45 -14.52 24.22
CA ALA A 200 -8.14 -13.25 24.06
C ALA A 200 -9.54 -13.45 23.50
N SER A 201 -10.45 -12.54 23.86
CA SER A 201 -11.85 -12.53 23.39
C SER A 201 -12.17 -11.23 22.66
N SER A 202 -13.09 -11.30 21.71
CA SER A 202 -13.59 -10.12 21.01
C SER A 202 -14.44 -9.24 21.92
N ASP A 203 -14.27 -7.93 21.76
CA ASP A 203 -15.07 -6.89 22.38
C ASP A 203 -15.98 -6.18 21.37
N ALA A 204 -16.17 -6.75 20.17
CA ALA A 204 -16.93 -6.12 19.08
C ALA A 204 -18.36 -5.67 19.49
N GLN A 205 -18.95 -6.32 20.50
CA GLN A 205 -20.27 -5.99 21.04
C GLN A 205 -20.28 -4.75 21.94
N GLN A 206 -19.11 -4.21 22.34
CA GLN A 206 -18.99 -3.03 23.22
C GLN A 206 -19.09 -1.72 22.43
N ARG A 207 -20.29 -1.37 21.97
CA ARG A 207 -20.58 -0.20 21.12
C ARG A 207 -19.89 1.09 21.58
N GLU A 208 -20.02 1.45 22.86
CA GLU A 208 -19.55 2.72 23.41
C GLU A 208 -18.04 2.89 23.27
N ALA A 209 -17.26 1.81 23.39
CA ALA A 209 -15.81 1.83 23.26
C ALA A 209 -15.35 2.17 21.83
N PHE A 210 -16.08 1.70 20.81
CA PHE A 210 -15.77 2.06 19.41
C PHE A 210 -16.19 3.50 19.11
N LEU A 211 -17.36 3.94 19.58
CA LEU A 211 -17.85 5.30 19.36
C LEU A 211 -16.97 6.36 20.04
N SER A 212 -16.56 6.13 21.28
CA SER A 212 -15.68 7.05 22.01
C SER A 212 -14.32 7.19 21.32
N HIS A 213 -13.74 6.08 20.87
CA HIS A 213 -12.45 6.09 20.18
C HIS A 213 -12.51 6.88 18.86
N VAL A 214 -13.56 6.69 18.05
CA VAL A 214 -13.75 7.46 16.81
C VAL A 214 -13.98 8.94 17.10
N ALA A 215 -14.72 9.27 18.17
CA ALA A 215 -14.96 10.64 18.57
C ALA A 215 -13.65 11.38 18.93
N GLN A 216 -12.74 10.69 19.62
CA GLN A 216 -11.46 11.25 20.07
C GLN A 216 -10.40 11.29 18.97
N HIS A 217 -10.25 10.21 18.21
CA HIS A 217 -9.10 10.02 17.31
C HIS A 217 -9.41 10.20 15.82
N ARG A 218 -10.70 10.25 15.44
CA ARG A 218 -11.14 10.24 14.04
C ARG A 218 -10.62 9.03 13.26
N ALA A 219 -10.44 7.91 13.95
CA ALA A 219 -10.00 6.64 13.40
C ALA A 219 -10.80 5.48 14.03
N PRO A 220 -11.05 4.38 13.30
CA PRO A 220 -11.74 3.22 13.85
C PRO A 220 -10.88 2.50 14.90
N ARG A 221 -11.52 2.03 15.97
CA ARG A 221 -10.89 1.16 16.96
C ARG A 221 -10.85 -0.27 16.43
N ILE A 222 -9.70 -0.92 16.53
CA ILE A 222 -9.56 -2.36 16.22
C ILE A 222 -10.15 -3.18 17.36
N ALA A 223 -10.92 -4.22 17.05
CA ALA A 223 -11.46 -5.13 18.05
C ALA A 223 -10.34 -5.90 18.78
N ALA A 224 -10.54 -6.14 20.08
CA ALA A 224 -9.51 -6.64 21.00
C ALA A 224 -8.86 -7.96 20.54
N HIS A 225 -9.64 -8.89 19.99
CA HIS A 225 -9.11 -10.16 19.47
C HIS A 225 -8.14 -9.97 18.29
N TRP A 226 -8.38 -9.02 17.39
CA TRP A 226 -7.45 -8.69 16.30
C TRP A 226 -6.24 -7.91 16.81
N ALA A 227 -6.45 -6.99 17.76
CA ALA A 227 -5.36 -6.26 18.41
C ALA A 227 -4.40 -7.22 19.15
N TYR A 228 -4.94 -8.23 19.85
CA TYR A 228 -4.14 -9.29 20.48
C TYR A 228 -3.28 -10.04 19.47
N LEU A 229 -3.85 -10.37 18.31
CA LEU A 229 -3.14 -11.09 17.27
C LEU A 229 -1.91 -10.29 16.77
N MET A 230 -2.01 -8.96 16.70
CA MET A 230 -0.94 -8.08 16.23
C MET A 230 0.18 -7.81 17.24
N GLN A 231 -0.01 -8.09 18.53
CA GLN A 231 1.02 -7.81 19.54
C GLN A 231 2.39 -8.42 19.17
N PRO A 232 3.51 -7.70 19.34
CA PRO A 232 3.66 -6.45 20.09
C PRO A 232 3.46 -5.18 19.24
N LEU A 233 3.00 -5.30 17.99
CA LEU A 233 2.58 -4.15 17.19
C LEU A 233 1.26 -3.63 17.78
N VAL A 234 1.13 -2.31 17.91
CA VAL A 234 -0.06 -1.68 18.49
C VAL A 234 -0.73 -0.74 17.50
N SER A 235 -2.04 -0.57 17.63
CA SER A 235 -2.77 0.44 16.85
C SER A 235 -2.18 1.83 17.13
N ASP A 236 -2.05 2.67 16.10
CA ASP A 236 -1.39 3.97 16.21
C ASP A 236 -2.03 4.89 17.26
N HIS A 237 -3.34 4.82 17.42
CA HIS A 237 -4.09 5.58 18.44
C HIS A 237 -4.33 4.80 19.75
N SER A 238 -3.66 3.67 19.96
CA SER A 238 -3.69 2.99 21.26
C SER A 238 -2.79 3.70 22.26
N GLU A 239 -3.23 3.74 23.52
CA GLU A 239 -2.42 4.17 24.68
C GLU A 239 -1.35 3.14 25.06
N ASP A 240 -1.44 1.92 24.53
CA ASP A 240 -0.48 0.86 24.78
C ASP A 240 0.93 1.27 24.35
N ALA A 241 1.91 0.90 25.18
CA ALA A 241 3.31 0.91 24.78
C ALA A 241 3.52 -0.16 23.71
N GLY A 242 4.07 0.24 22.56
CA GLY A 242 4.34 -0.66 21.46
C GLY A 242 5.54 -0.21 20.67
N VAL A 243 6.31 -1.19 20.20
CA VAL A 243 7.59 -0.97 19.48
C VAL A 243 7.36 -0.53 18.04
N LEU A 244 6.26 -0.98 17.44
CA LEU A 244 5.80 -0.63 16.11
C LEU A 244 4.32 -0.26 16.18
N ARG A 245 3.95 0.79 15.46
CA ARG A 245 2.56 1.24 15.34
C ARG A 245 2.02 0.92 13.97
N TYR A 246 0.75 0.54 13.91
CA TYR A 246 0.07 0.30 12.64
C TYR A 246 -1.25 1.06 12.54
N ARG A 247 -1.64 1.35 11.31
CA ARG A 247 -2.96 1.85 10.94
C ARG A 247 -3.55 0.98 9.84
N GLN A 248 -4.86 0.96 9.78
CA GLN A 248 -5.57 0.35 8.68
C GLN A 248 -5.47 1.21 7.42
N ILE A 249 -5.31 0.57 6.26
CA ILE A 249 -5.19 1.23 4.95
C ILE A 249 -6.54 1.28 4.23
N GLU A 250 -7.22 0.15 4.16
CA GLU A 250 -8.34 -0.05 3.22
C GLU A 250 -9.71 0.01 3.91
N TYR A 251 -10.21 -1.16 4.25
CA TYR A 251 -11.60 -1.41 4.57
C TYR A 251 -11.66 -2.35 5.78
N TYR A 252 -12.76 -2.31 6.51
CA TYR A 252 -12.92 -3.08 7.75
C TYR A 252 -12.99 -4.60 7.49
N ARG A 253 -13.35 -5.03 6.27
CA ARG A 253 -13.28 -6.43 5.84
C ARG A 253 -11.87 -6.73 5.35
N MET A 254 -11.31 -7.82 5.85
CA MET A 254 -10.06 -8.36 5.37
C MET A 254 -10.31 -9.12 4.06
N PRO A 255 -9.48 -8.90 3.02
CA PRO A 255 -9.42 -9.78 1.87
C PRO A 255 -9.40 -11.26 2.26
N VAL A 256 -10.14 -12.09 1.53
CA VAL A 256 -10.38 -13.49 1.92
C VAL A 256 -10.13 -14.46 0.77
N MET A 257 -9.41 -15.54 1.05
CA MET A 257 -9.42 -16.71 0.21
C MET A 257 -10.15 -17.84 0.92
N ALA A 258 -10.86 -18.68 0.16
CA ALA A 258 -11.47 -19.87 0.73
C ALA A 258 -11.37 -21.10 -0.16
N TYR A 259 -11.22 -22.25 0.46
CA TYR A 259 -11.27 -23.56 -0.17
C TYR A 259 -12.41 -24.35 0.45
N LEU A 260 -13.38 -24.77 -0.37
CA LEU A 260 -14.52 -25.57 0.06
C LEU A 260 -14.54 -26.87 -0.76
N SER A 261 -14.27 -28.01 -0.11
CA SER A 261 -14.59 -29.31 -0.70
C SER A 261 -15.98 -29.75 -0.25
N LEU A 262 -16.87 -29.95 -1.21
CA LEU A 262 -18.28 -30.32 -0.98
C LEU A 262 -18.50 -31.79 -1.28
N ASP A 263 -19.47 -32.40 -0.59
CA ASP A 263 -19.93 -33.76 -0.89
C ASP A 263 -20.47 -33.90 -2.34
N ASP A 264 -21.21 -32.91 -2.83
CA ASP A 264 -21.50 -32.74 -4.25
C ASP A 264 -21.63 -31.25 -4.62
N PRO A 265 -20.63 -30.65 -5.28
CA PRO A 265 -20.63 -29.22 -5.60
C PRO A 265 -21.74 -28.82 -6.58
N ARG A 266 -22.32 -29.76 -7.34
CA ARG A 266 -23.39 -29.48 -8.31
C ARG A 266 -24.73 -29.20 -7.63
N ARG A 267 -24.87 -29.49 -6.34
CA ARG A 267 -26.05 -29.13 -5.54
C ARG A 267 -26.05 -27.67 -5.14
N LEU A 268 -24.95 -26.93 -5.33
CA LEU A 268 -24.96 -25.49 -5.14
C LEU A 268 -25.87 -24.82 -6.17
N THR A 269 -26.76 -23.97 -5.68
CA THR A 269 -27.59 -23.11 -6.52
C THR A 269 -26.78 -21.93 -7.02
N ARG A 270 -27.35 -21.21 -7.99
CA ARG A 270 -26.79 -19.92 -8.42
C ARG A 270 -26.70 -18.91 -7.27
N ASP A 271 -27.69 -18.88 -6.38
CA ASP A 271 -27.67 -18.00 -5.20
C ASP A 271 -26.49 -18.33 -4.27
N ASP A 272 -26.21 -19.62 -4.06
CA ASP A 272 -25.06 -20.04 -3.26
C ASP A 272 -23.74 -19.57 -3.87
N PHE A 273 -23.58 -19.66 -5.20
CA PHE A 273 -22.40 -19.14 -5.88
C PHE A 273 -22.29 -17.62 -5.76
N VAL A 274 -23.40 -16.89 -5.86
CA VAL A 274 -23.42 -15.43 -5.68
C VAL A 274 -23.02 -15.07 -4.25
N ARG A 275 -23.55 -15.76 -3.24
CA ARG A 275 -23.20 -15.55 -1.82
C ARG A 275 -21.74 -15.82 -1.54
N LEU A 276 -21.20 -16.91 -2.08
CA LEU A 276 -19.78 -17.22 -1.96
C LEU A 276 -18.94 -16.15 -2.67
N ALA A 277 -19.16 -15.92 -3.96
CA ALA A 277 -18.35 -15.02 -4.78
C ALA A 277 -18.35 -13.57 -4.28
N LEU A 278 -19.50 -13.06 -3.82
CA LEU A 278 -19.62 -11.69 -3.28
C LEU A 278 -19.40 -11.64 -1.77
N VAL A 279 -19.17 -12.80 -1.15
CA VAL A 279 -19.01 -13.00 0.29
C VAL A 279 -20.13 -12.25 1.02
N THR A 280 -21.36 -12.72 0.84
CA THR A 280 -22.53 -12.25 1.57
C THR A 280 -23.00 -13.33 2.55
N GLY A 281 -23.60 -12.92 3.67
CA GLY A 281 -24.04 -13.85 4.70
C GLY A 281 -25.13 -14.80 4.18
N ALA A 282 -25.32 -15.90 4.92
CA ALA A 282 -26.48 -16.76 4.69
C ALA A 282 -27.74 -15.89 4.92
N GLY A 283 -28.63 -15.83 3.92
CA GLY A 283 -29.85 -15.01 4.01
C GLY A 283 -30.61 -15.31 5.30
N SER A 284 -31.35 -14.33 5.84
CA SER A 284 -32.29 -14.61 6.92
C SER A 284 -33.22 -15.73 6.45
N GLY A 285 -33.27 -16.85 7.18
CA GLY A 285 -33.94 -18.10 6.79
C GLY A 285 -35.46 -18.05 6.65
N THR A 286 -36.02 -16.93 6.18
CA THR A 286 -37.37 -16.85 5.64
C THR A 286 -37.39 -17.55 4.29
N SER A 287 -38.32 -18.48 4.10
CA SER A 287 -38.44 -19.52 3.04
C SER A 287 -38.38 -19.09 1.56
N GLU A 288 -37.98 -17.87 1.23
CA GLU A 288 -37.64 -17.48 -0.13
C GLU A 288 -36.17 -17.04 -0.12
N ALA A 289 -35.29 -17.90 -0.64
CA ALA A 289 -33.89 -17.59 -0.89
C ALA A 289 -33.81 -16.54 -2.00
N HIS A 290 -34.04 -15.28 -1.63
CA HIS A 290 -33.88 -14.14 -2.52
C HIS A 290 -32.39 -13.86 -2.73
N LEU A 291 -32.02 -13.63 -3.98
CA LEU A 291 -30.67 -13.21 -4.34
C LEU A 291 -30.29 -11.97 -3.51
N PRO A 292 -29.03 -11.86 -3.03
CA PRO A 292 -28.61 -10.72 -2.23
C PRO A 292 -28.67 -9.38 -2.98
N TYR A 293 -28.81 -9.41 -4.31
CA TYR A 293 -28.90 -8.25 -5.19
C TYR A 293 -29.99 -8.46 -6.25
N ALA A 294 -30.48 -7.36 -6.82
CA ALA A 294 -31.48 -7.39 -7.88
C ALA A 294 -31.00 -8.19 -9.11
N ASP A 295 -31.92 -8.90 -9.77
CA ASP A 295 -31.61 -9.79 -10.89
C ASP A 295 -30.80 -9.13 -12.00
N HIS A 296 -31.15 -7.89 -12.36
CA HIS A 296 -30.43 -7.12 -13.39
C HIS A 296 -28.96 -6.89 -13.03
N HIS A 297 -28.64 -6.67 -11.75
CA HIS A 297 -27.26 -6.49 -11.30
C HIS A 297 -26.43 -7.78 -11.43
N LEU A 298 -27.10 -8.94 -11.34
CA LEU A 298 -26.47 -10.25 -11.37
C LEU A 298 -26.55 -10.90 -12.77
N ALA A 299 -27.06 -10.23 -13.80
CA ALA A 299 -27.30 -10.84 -15.11
C ALA A 299 -26.04 -11.43 -15.76
N ASP A 300 -24.86 -10.83 -15.51
CA ASP A 300 -23.56 -11.26 -16.05
C ASP A 300 -22.61 -11.81 -14.96
N PHE A 301 -23.18 -12.29 -13.86
CA PHE A 301 -22.44 -12.80 -12.69
C PHE A 301 -21.38 -13.83 -13.08
N GLU A 302 -21.75 -14.87 -13.83
CA GLU A 302 -20.87 -15.97 -14.18
C GLU A 302 -19.68 -15.48 -15.02
N HIS A 303 -19.91 -14.57 -15.95
CA HIS A 303 -18.85 -14.00 -16.78
C HIS A 303 -17.90 -13.09 -15.97
N LYS A 304 -18.44 -12.33 -15.02
CA LYS A 304 -17.65 -11.38 -14.22
C LYS A 304 -16.88 -12.03 -13.08
N TYR A 305 -17.43 -13.04 -12.43
CA TYR A 305 -16.92 -13.54 -11.15
C TYR A 305 -16.49 -15.00 -11.20
N CYS A 306 -16.89 -15.81 -12.19
CA CYS A 306 -16.55 -17.23 -12.25
C CYS A 306 -15.45 -17.53 -13.28
N TYR A 307 -14.46 -18.31 -12.88
CA TYR A 307 -13.51 -18.95 -13.79
C TYR A 307 -13.84 -20.44 -13.91
N ASP A 308 -14.58 -20.77 -14.97
CA ASP A 308 -15.29 -22.05 -15.16
C ASP A 308 -14.54 -23.08 -16.01
N ARG A 309 -13.23 -22.90 -16.21
CA ARG A 309 -12.41 -23.81 -17.03
C ARG A 309 -12.53 -25.29 -16.62
N PHE A 310 -12.78 -25.56 -15.34
CA PHE A 310 -12.89 -26.90 -14.77
C PHE A 310 -14.31 -27.22 -14.26
N TRP A 311 -15.30 -26.39 -14.58
CA TRP A 311 -16.71 -26.61 -14.23
C TRP A 311 -17.37 -27.54 -15.25
N VAL A 312 -16.85 -28.76 -15.34
CA VAL A 312 -17.29 -29.81 -16.26
C VAL A 312 -17.25 -31.17 -15.57
N ASN A 313 -18.04 -32.14 -16.06
CA ASN A 313 -18.07 -33.52 -15.54
C ASN A 313 -16.90 -34.38 -16.09
N ALA A 314 -15.69 -33.80 -16.20
CA ALA A 314 -14.51 -34.47 -16.75
C ALA A 314 -13.21 -33.86 -16.20
N GLY A 315 -12.09 -34.57 -16.38
CA GLY A 315 -10.76 -34.13 -15.95
C GLY A 315 -10.38 -34.59 -14.53
N ALA A 316 -9.20 -34.17 -14.06
CA ALA A 316 -8.64 -34.61 -12.78
C ALA A 316 -9.38 -34.03 -11.56
N ALA A 317 -9.90 -32.80 -11.66
CA ALA A 317 -10.75 -32.16 -10.66
C ALA A 317 -12.05 -31.67 -11.32
N PRO A 318 -13.00 -32.57 -11.61
CA PRO A 318 -14.27 -32.21 -12.22
C PRO A 318 -15.09 -31.33 -11.27
N ASN A 319 -16.01 -30.54 -11.83
CA ASN A 319 -16.90 -29.64 -11.09
C ASN A 319 -16.13 -28.70 -10.14
N THR A 320 -14.97 -28.21 -10.59
CA THR A 320 -14.19 -27.20 -9.85
C THR A 320 -14.49 -25.82 -10.41
N ARG A 321 -14.88 -24.89 -9.54
CA ARG A 321 -15.15 -23.50 -9.90
C ARG A 321 -14.36 -22.56 -9.01
N TYR A 322 -13.70 -21.60 -9.63
CA TYR A 322 -13.03 -20.50 -8.96
C TYR A 322 -13.92 -19.26 -9.05
N LEU A 323 -14.08 -18.56 -7.95
CA LEU A 323 -14.88 -17.35 -7.81
C LEU A 323 -13.95 -16.22 -7.40
N CYS A 324 -13.95 -15.10 -8.12
CA CYS A 324 -13.10 -13.96 -7.79
C CYS A 324 -13.83 -12.64 -7.98
N ASN A 325 -13.84 -11.81 -6.94
CA ASN A 325 -14.37 -10.43 -6.97
C ASN A 325 -13.28 -9.39 -6.64
N GLY A 326 -12.01 -9.77 -6.74
CA GLY A 326 -10.87 -8.98 -6.28
C GLY A 326 -10.62 -9.16 -4.78
N HIS A 327 -11.59 -8.78 -3.94
CA HIS A 327 -11.49 -8.88 -2.48
C HIS A 327 -11.57 -10.32 -1.94
N ALA A 328 -12.17 -11.22 -2.72
CA ALA A 328 -12.33 -12.63 -2.42
C ALA A 328 -11.84 -13.50 -3.58
N LEU A 329 -11.17 -14.60 -3.25
CA LEU A 329 -10.84 -15.69 -4.18
C LEU A 329 -11.22 -17.03 -3.56
N ILE A 330 -12.31 -17.62 -4.03
CA ILE A 330 -12.88 -18.85 -3.46
C ILE A 330 -12.81 -19.96 -4.50
N VAL A 331 -12.36 -21.14 -4.08
CA VAL A 331 -12.40 -22.35 -4.89
C VAL A 331 -13.34 -23.37 -4.27
N VAL A 332 -14.24 -23.89 -5.10
CA VAL A 332 -15.20 -24.93 -4.74
C VAL A 332 -14.95 -26.14 -5.62
N GLY A 333 -15.03 -27.34 -5.04
CA GLY A 333 -14.91 -28.59 -5.79
C GLY A 333 -15.38 -29.81 -5.01
N ASP A 334 -15.27 -30.97 -5.65
CA ASP A 334 -15.78 -32.25 -5.14
C ASP A 334 -14.81 -32.86 -4.13
N ALA A 335 -15.28 -33.14 -2.91
CA ALA A 335 -14.51 -33.77 -1.84
C ALA A 335 -14.07 -35.20 -2.18
N ARG A 336 -14.72 -35.85 -3.15
CA ARG A 336 -14.36 -37.19 -3.63
C ARG A 336 -13.24 -37.17 -4.69
N SER A 337 -12.90 -35.99 -5.23
CA SER A 337 -11.78 -35.87 -6.16
C SER A 337 -10.45 -35.90 -5.40
N GLU A 338 -9.65 -36.94 -5.65
CA GLU A 338 -8.30 -37.06 -5.09
C GLU A 338 -7.43 -35.86 -5.47
N PHE A 339 -7.48 -35.40 -6.72
CA PHE A 339 -6.71 -34.24 -7.17
C PHE A 339 -7.19 -32.93 -6.55
N PHE A 340 -8.49 -32.75 -6.31
CA PHE A 340 -8.98 -31.55 -5.64
C PHE A 340 -8.44 -31.46 -4.20
N CYS A 341 -8.56 -32.56 -3.45
CA CYS A 341 -8.17 -32.65 -2.04
C CYS A 341 -6.67 -32.87 -1.78
N CYS A 342 -5.87 -33.15 -2.81
CA CYS A 342 -4.46 -33.47 -2.65
C CYS A 342 -3.65 -32.28 -2.11
N ARG A 343 -2.98 -32.51 -0.97
CA ARG A 343 -2.16 -31.53 -0.24
C ARG A 343 -0.82 -31.20 -0.89
N ASP A 344 -0.31 -32.09 -1.74
CA ASP A 344 1.05 -31.96 -2.28
C ASP A 344 1.08 -31.51 -3.75
N ARG A 345 0.11 -31.94 -4.55
CA ARG A 345 0.07 -31.72 -6.01
C ARG A 345 -1.25 -31.18 -6.54
N GLY A 346 -2.29 -31.19 -5.70
CA GLY A 346 -3.66 -30.92 -6.08
C GLY A 346 -4.07 -29.46 -6.03
N VAL A 347 -5.38 -29.23 -6.16
CA VAL A 347 -5.98 -27.90 -6.05
C VAL A 347 -5.77 -27.32 -4.66
N LEU A 348 -5.84 -28.14 -3.60
CA LEU A 348 -5.53 -27.69 -2.24
C LEU A 348 -4.06 -27.21 -2.10
N ALA A 349 -3.11 -27.90 -2.74
CA ALA A 349 -1.72 -27.43 -2.79
C ALA A 349 -1.63 -26.08 -3.53
N GLN A 350 -2.20 -25.99 -4.73
CA GLN A 350 -2.22 -24.74 -5.52
C GLN A 350 -2.87 -23.58 -4.75
N PHE A 351 -3.96 -23.85 -4.02
CA PHE A 351 -4.65 -22.88 -3.17
C PHE A 351 -3.73 -22.25 -2.12
N ARG A 352 -2.96 -23.07 -1.38
CA ARG A 352 -2.08 -22.62 -0.30
C ARG A 352 -0.78 -21.98 -0.79
N HIS A 353 -0.43 -22.22 -2.05
CA HIS A 353 0.84 -21.83 -2.65
C HIS A 353 0.60 -20.77 -3.74
N GLN A 354 0.50 -21.21 -5.00
CA GLN A 354 0.41 -20.34 -6.18
C GLN A 354 -0.76 -19.35 -6.12
N HIS A 355 -1.95 -19.80 -5.72
CA HIS A 355 -3.14 -18.94 -5.61
C HIS A 355 -3.05 -17.97 -4.44
N PHE A 356 -2.41 -18.38 -3.34
CA PHE A 356 -2.17 -17.47 -2.21
C PHE A 356 -1.21 -16.35 -2.62
N LEU A 357 -0.10 -16.70 -3.29
CA LEU A 357 0.91 -15.72 -3.68
C LEU A 357 0.41 -14.70 -4.72
N LEU A 358 -0.40 -15.12 -5.71
CA LEU A 358 -1.01 -14.14 -6.63
C LEU A 358 -1.96 -13.19 -5.90
N PHE A 359 -2.71 -13.68 -4.90
CA PHE A 359 -3.64 -12.89 -4.11
C PHE A 359 -2.90 -11.92 -3.18
N LEU A 360 -1.79 -12.39 -2.58
CA LEU A 360 -0.87 -11.59 -1.78
C LEU A 360 -0.26 -10.45 -2.60
N ILE A 361 0.26 -10.74 -3.79
CA ILE A 361 0.86 -9.74 -4.69
C ILE A 361 -0.15 -8.64 -5.01
N ALA A 362 -1.36 -9.01 -5.42
CA ALA A 362 -2.39 -8.05 -5.83
C ALA A 362 -2.81 -7.13 -4.68
N HIS A 363 -3.03 -7.67 -3.47
CA HIS A 363 -3.39 -6.87 -2.30
C HIS A 363 -2.23 -6.06 -1.75
N PHE A 364 -1.00 -6.57 -1.84
CA PHE A 364 0.20 -5.81 -1.47
C PHE A 364 0.39 -4.59 -2.39
N GLN A 365 0.24 -4.77 -3.70
CA GLN A 365 0.30 -3.67 -4.67
C GLN A 365 -0.75 -2.60 -4.36
N LYS A 366 -2.01 -3.01 -4.13
CA LYS A 366 -3.09 -2.10 -3.74
C LYS A 366 -2.80 -1.35 -2.45
N ALA A 367 -2.43 -2.08 -1.39
CA ALA A 367 -2.12 -1.50 -0.09
C ALA A 367 -0.97 -0.49 -0.17
N SER A 368 0.07 -0.79 -0.96
CA SER A 368 1.20 0.11 -1.20
C SER A 368 0.77 1.39 -1.91
N LEU A 369 -0.07 1.29 -2.94
CA LEU A 369 -0.59 2.47 -3.66
C LEU A 369 -1.44 3.38 -2.75
N LEU A 370 -2.30 2.79 -1.92
CA LEU A 370 -3.11 3.54 -0.97
C LEU A 370 -2.25 4.16 0.13
N MET A 371 -1.22 3.45 0.61
CA MET A 371 -0.22 4.00 1.54
C MET A 371 0.50 5.21 0.94
N PHE A 372 0.97 5.14 -0.31
CA PHE A 372 1.61 6.27 -0.97
C PHE A 372 0.65 7.46 -1.10
N SER A 373 -0.60 7.22 -1.49
CA SER A 373 -1.62 8.27 -1.58
C SER A 373 -1.83 8.99 -0.23
N ASP A 374 -2.00 8.22 0.85
CA ASP A 374 -2.18 8.76 2.20
C ASP A 374 -0.95 9.55 2.69
N GLN A 375 0.26 9.06 2.43
CA GLN A 375 1.51 9.77 2.75
C GLN A 375 1.59 11.17 2.11
N LEU A 376 1.14 11.32 0.86
CA LEU A 376 1.11 12.62 0.18
C LEU A 376 0.14 13.59 0.85
N VAL A 377 -1.04 13.09 1.25
CA VAL A 377 -2.05 13.87 1.96
C VAL A 377 -1.54 14.30 3.34
N GLU A 378 -0.88 13.39 4.08
CA GLU A 378 -0.27 13.70 5.37
C GLU A 378 0.83 14.77 5.24
N ALA A 379 1.68 14.67 4.22
CA ALA A 379 2.71 15.66 3.94
C ALA A 379 2.10 17.03 3.65
N LEU A 380 1.02 17.08 2.87
CA LEU A 380 0.31 18.32 2.54
C LEU A 380 -0.39 18.94 3.76
N LYS A 381 -1.01 18.12 4.62
CA LYS A 381 -1.65 18.60 5.88
C LYS A 381 -0.66 19.29 6.82
N ARG A 382 0.61 18.89 6.80
CA ARG A 382 1.68 19.47 7.63
C ARG A 382 2.34 20.70 6.99
N LEU A 383 1.99 21.04 5.76
CA LEU A 383 2.58 22.16 5.04
C LEU A 383 1.98 23.50 5.48
N ASP A 384 2.74 24.27 6.24
CA ASP A 384 2.59 25.72 6.31
C ASP A 384 3.50 26.40 5.25
N ILE A 385 2.89 27.05 4.27
CA ILE A 385 3.57 27.75 3.15
C ILE A 385 4.38 28.96 3.65
N ARG A 386 3.97 29.56 4.77
CA ARG A 386 4.62 30.75 5.34
C ARG A 386 5.90 30.41 6.10
N SER A 387 6.01 29.17 6.58
CA SER A 387 7.16 28.68 7.33
C SER A 387 8.21 28.03 6.41
N THR A 388 9.41 28.63 6.35
CA THR A 388 10.53 28.07 5.57
C THR A 388 10.96 26.67 6.04
N PRO A 389 11.05 26.39 7.35
CA PRO A 389 11.31 25.03 7.85
C PRO A 389 10.26 24.00 7.38
N SER A 390 8.98 24.36 7.44
CA SER A 390 7.87 23.53 6.97
C SER A 390 8.00 23.18 5.49
N VAL A 391 8.25 24.18 4.62
CA VAL A 391 8.45 23.96 3.18
C VAL A 391 9.66 23.05 2.91
N LYS A 392 10.75 23.19 3.68
CA LYS A 392 11.92 22.30 3.56
C LYS A 392 11.59 20.86 3.95
N GLN A 393 10.84 20.67 5.04
CA GLN A 393 10.40 19.34 5.48
C GLN A 393 9.47 18.69 4.45
N PHE A 394 8.51 19.45 3.94
CA PHE A 394 7.61 19.01 2.86
C PHE A 394 8.39 18.58 1.62
N LYS A 395 9.33 19.40 1.13
CA LYS A 395 10.20 19.04 -0.01
C LYS A 395 10.96 17.74 0.22
N ARG A 396 11.49 17.52 1.42
CA ARG A 396 12.18 16.27 1.78
C ARG A 396 11.23 15.08 1.78
N ALA A 397 10.04 15.23 2.36
CA ALA A 397 9.03 14.18 2.43
C ALA A 397 8.56 13.75 1.03
N ILE A 398 8.25 14.70 0.14
CA ILE A 398 7.81 14.38 -1.23
C ILE A 398 8.91 13.70 -2.04
N ARG A 399 10.16 14.17 -1.94
CA ARG A 399 11.30 13.52 -2.61
C ARG A 399 11.53 12.09 -2.10
N ALA A 400 11.46 11.87 -0.79
CA ALA A 400 11.57 10.54 -0.21
C ALA A 400 10.42 9.62 -0.64
N SER A 401 9.18 10.12 -0.71
CA SER A 401 8.05 9.36 -1.22
C SER A 401 8.18 9.04 -2.71
N PHE A 402 8.67 9.97 -3.53
CA PHE A 402 8.93 9.72 -4.95
C PHE A 402 10.02 8.67 -5.17
N GLU A 403 11.13 8.75 -4.43
CA GLU A 403 12.19 7.74 -4.50
C GLU A 403 11.67 6.34 -4.13
N ARG A 404 10.91 6.24 -3.03
CA ARG A 404 10.28 4.97 -2.62
C ARG A 404 9.27 4.47 -3.65
N PHE A 405 8.50 5.36 -4.27
CA PHE A 405 7.55 5.00 -5.33
C PHE A 405 8.25 4.49 -6.61
N LEU A 406 9.40 5.05 -6.97
CA LEU A 406 10.22 4.53 -8.08
C LEU A 406 10.74 3.13 -7.75
N ARG A 407 11.27 2.92 -6.54
CA ARG A 407 11.70 1.58 -6.08
C ARG A 407 10.53 0.59 -6.10
N PHE A 408 9.35 1.01 -5.65
CA PHE A 408 8.13 0.22 -5.73
C PHE A 408 7.78 -0.17 -7.17
N THR A 409 7.76 0.81 -8.08
CA THR A 409 7.45 0.57 -9.50
C THR A 409 8.40 -0.43 -10.13
N HIS A 410 9.71 -0.35 -9.83
CA HIS A 410 10.69 -1.23 -10.44
C HIS A 410 10.82 -2.61 -9.76
N ARG A 411 10.48 -2.73 -8.47
CA ARG A 411 10.68 -3.95 -7.68
C ARG A 411 9.40 -4.76 -7.44
N TYR A 412 8.23 -4.12 -7.47
CA TYR A 412 6.98 -4.69 -6.99
C TYR A 412 5.78 -4.52 -7.94
N TRP A 413 5.88 -3.67 -8.97
CA TRP A 413 4.81 -3.47 -9.93
C TRP A 413 4.93 -4.44 -11.11
N PHE A 414 3.99 -5.39 -11.20
CA PHE A 414 3.97 -6.46 -12.18
C PHE A 414 2.59 -6.52 -12.84
N HIS A 415 2.52 -6.45 -14.16
CA HIS A 415 1.25 -6.62 -14.90
C HIS A 415 0.95 -8.09 -15.17
N GLU A 416 2.00 -8.87 -15.44
CA GLU A 416 1.94 -10.32 -15.59
C GLU A 416 2.79 -10.95 -14.51
N ILE A 417 2.36 -12.08 -13.95
CA ILE A 417 3.13 -12.77 -12.91
C ILE A 417 3.47 -14.22 -13.27
N SER A 418 2.81 -14.79 -14.27
CA SER A 418 2.89 -16.20 -14.65
C SER A 418 2.49 -16.41 -16.11
N GLU A 419 3.13 -17.37 -16.79
CA GLU A 419 2.69 -17.90 -18.08
C GLU A 419 1.73 -19.09 -17.96
N GLN A 420 1.59 -19.64 -16.75
CA GLN A 420 0.63 -20.72 -16.52
C GLN A 420 -0.78 -20.15 -16.68
N ALA A 421 -1.51 -20.67 -17.67
CA ALA A 421 -2.77 -20.09 -18.12
C ALA A 421 -3.80 -19.85 -17.00
N GLN A 422 -3.86 -20.73 -15.99
CA GLN A 422 -4.77 -20.57 -14.85
C GLN A 422 -4.31 -19.47 -13.89
N VAL A 423 -3.05 -19.50 -13.44
CA VAL A 423 -2.48 -18.49 -12.54
C VAL A 423 -2.56 -17.10 -13.17
N ARG A 424 -2.23 -16.99 -14.47
CA ARG A 424 -2.39 -15.75 -15.25
C ARG A 424 -3.82 -15.25 -15.27
N ALA A 425 -4.79 -16.11 -15.56
CA ALA A 425 -6.19 -15.73 -15.63
C ALA A 425 -6.74 -15.26 -14.27
N LEU A 426 -6.45 -15.99 -13.20
CA LEU A 426 -6.88 -15.62 -11.84
C LEU A 426 -6.21 -14.33 -11.35
N SER A 427 -4.93 -14.13 -11.66
CA SER A 427 -4.22 -12.89 -11.34
C SER A 427 -4.82 -11.68 -12.06
N HIS A 428 -5.08 -11.77 -13.36
CA HIS A 428 -5.74 -10.69 -14.11
C HIS A 428 -7.14 -10.41 -13.59
N MET A 429 -7.93 -11.44 -13.30
CA MET A 429 -9.28 -11.29 -12.75
C MET A 429 -9.23 -10.56 -11.40
N CYS A 430 -8.31 -10.95 -10.52
CA CYS A 430 -8.12 -10.30 -9.22
C CYS A 430 -7.66 -8.83 -9.37
N ALA A 431 -6.64 -8.56 -10.18
CA ALA A 431 -6.11 -7.22 -10.42
C ALA A 431 -7.15 -6.27 -11.04
N THR A 432 -7.97 -6.79 -11.97
CA THR A 432 -9.02 -6.03 -12.64
C THR A 432 -10.12 -5.62 -11.67
N HIS A 433 -10.63 -6.57 -10.86
CA HIS A 433 -11.64 -6.28 -9.86
C HIS A 433 -11.14 -5.35 -8.74
N LEU A 434 -9.85 -5.41 -8.40
CA LEU A 434 -9.23 -4.48 -7.45
C LEU A 434 -8.97 -3.08 -8.03
N GLY A 435 -9.07 -2.90 -9.36
CA GLY A 435 -8.82 -1.63 -10.03
C GLY A 435 -7.37 -1.17 -9.89
N LEU A 436 -6.40 -2.09 -9.98
CA LEU A 436 -4.99 -1.79 -9.70
C LEU A 436 -4.40 -0.79 -10.71
N ASP A 437 -4.60 -0.98 -12.02
CA ASP A 437 -4.00 -0.10 -13.03
C ASP A 437 -4.51 1.36 -12.94
N PRO A 438 -5.84 1.62 -12.85
CA PRO A 438 -6.33 2.98 -12.65
C PRO A 438 -5.80 3.63 -11.38
N LEU A 439 -5.68 2.87 -10.28
CA LEU A 439 -5.15 3.37 -9.02
C LEU A 439 -3.66 3.72 -9.13
N TYR A 440 -2.88 2.90 -9.84
CA TYR A 440 -1.46 3.16 -10.09
C TYR A 440 -1.26 4.45 -10.87
N ASP A 441 -2.01 4.63 -11.96
CA ASP A 441 -1.94 5.83 -12.79
C ASP A 441 -2.32 7.08 -12.01
N GLU A 442 -3.36 7.02 -11.17
CA GLU A 442 -3.79 8.12 -10.32
C GLU A 442 -2.71 8.52 -9.29
N VAL A 443 -2.10 7.53 -8.61
CA VAL A 443 -1.03 7.78 -7.63
C VAL A 443 0.22 8.33 -8.32
N LYS A 444 0.61 7.76 -9.46
CA LYS A 444 1.75 8.21 -10.26
C LYS A 444 1.59 9.67 -10.69
N ALA A 445 0.41 10.03 -11.21
CA ALA A 445 0.10 11.40 -11.61
C ALA A 445 0.19 12.36 -10.43
N ARG A 446 -0.45 12.03 -9.29
CA ARG A 446 -0.40 12.85 -8.08
C ARG A 446 1.02 13.11 -7.58
N ILE A 447 1.88 12.10 -7.57
CA ILE A 447 3.28 12.27 -7.14
C ILE A 447 4.05 13.16 -8.12
N ALA A 448 3.86 12.97 -9.44
CA ALA A 448 4.51 13.77 -10.47
C ALA A 448 4.10 15.25 -10.42
N ASP A 449 2.81 15.53 -10.19
CA ASP A 449 2.28 16.89 -10.06
C ASP A 449 2.89 17.60 -8.85
N MET A 450 3.01 16.91 -7.71
CA MET A 450 3.63 17.47 -6.51
C MET A 450 5.12 17.76 -6.72
N ASN A 451 5.85 16.88 -7.41
CA ASN A 451 7.25 17.14 -7.72
C ASN A 451 7.43 18.37 -8.63
N THR A 452 6.60 18.47 -9.68
CA THR A 452 6.60 19.62 -10.60
C THR A 452 6.31 20.93 -9.88
N TYR A 453 5.33 20.93 -8.96
CA TYR A 453 5.03 22.10 -8.12
C TYR A 453 6.24 22.54 -7.28
N LEU A 454 6.97 21.59 -6.69
CA LEU A 454 8.13 21.89 -5.86
C LEU A 454 9.28 22.52 -6.66
N ASP A 455 9.49 22.05 -7.88
CA ASP A 455 10.51 22.61 -8.78
C ASP A 455 10.14 24.04 -9.18
N ALA A 456 8.88 24.29 -9.54
CA ALA A 456 8.38 25.63 -9.85
C ALA A 456 8.49 26.62 -8.66
N ASP A 457 8.12 26.21 -7.44
CA ASP A 457 8.29 27.04 -6.24
C ASP A 457 9.78 27.31 -5.94
N SER A 458 10.65 26.33 -6.15
CA SER A 458 12.10 26.51 -5.94
C SER A 458 12.69 27.56 -6.88
N LEU A 459 12.31 27.53 -8.17
CA LEU A 459 12.74 28.50 -9.17
C LEU A 459 12.23 29.90 -8.82
N ARG A 460 10.96 30.03 -8.41
CA ARG A 460 10.37 31.32 -8.01
C ARG A 460 11.10 31.93 -6.81
N ARG A 461 11.45 31.13 -5.80
CA ARG A 461 12.18 31.61 -4.62
C ARG A 461 13.63 31.96 -4.94
N GLN A 462 14.32 31.16 -5.76
CA GLN A 462 15.67 31.48 -6.24
C GLN A 462 15.68 32.81 -7.00
N ALA A 463 14.72 33.02 -7.90
CA ALA A 463 14.57 34.28 -8.61
C ALA A 463 14.39 35.46 -7.63
N ALA A 464 13.53 35.33 -6.61
CA ALA A 464 13.35 36.37 -5.60
C ALA A 464 14.62 36.66 -4.77
N THR A 465 15.40 35.63 -4.42
CA THR A 465 16.68 35.80 -3.72
C THR A 465 17.73 36.48 -4.60
N VAL A 466 17.84 36.06 -5.86
CA VAL A 466 18.73 36.69 -6.85
C VAL A 466 18.35 38.16 -7.02
N VAL A 467 17.06 38.48 -7.17
CA VAL A 467 16.60 39.87 -7.25
C VAL A 467 17.03 40.68 -6.02
N ARG A 468 16.86 40.13 -4.81
CA ARG A 468 17.28 40.84 -3.57
C ARG A 468 18.79 41.04 -3.51
N LEU A 469 19.58 40.03 -3.90
CA LEU A 469 21.04 40.15 -3.97
C LEU A 469 21.45 41.20 -4.99
N THR A 470 20.86 41.19 -6.19
CA THR A 470 21.10 42.18 -7.24
C THR A 470 20.80 43.59 -6.75
N VAL A 471 19.68 43.81 -6.06
CA VAL A 471 19.34 45.13 -5.47
C VAL A 471 20.41 45.57 -4.46
N VAL A 472 20.83 44.69 -3.55
CA VAL A 472 21.88 45.00 -2.57
C VAL A 472 23.21 45.30 -3.25
N THR A 473 23.62 44.50 -4.23
CA THR A 473 24.85 44.70 -4.99
C THR A 473 24.84 46.01 -5.76
N LEU A 474 23.71 46.40 -6.35
CA LEU A 474 23.59 47.66 -7.09
C LEU A 474 23.71 48.87 -6.17
N PHE A 475 22.99 48.89 -5.04
CA PHE A 475 23.13 49.95 -4.04
C PHE A 475 24.54 49.98 -3.44
N GLY A 476 25.12 48.81 -3.19
CA GLY A 476 26.50 48.66 -2.74
C GLY A 476 27.48 49.22 -3.75
N LEU A 477 27.34 48.90 -5.04
CA LEU A 477 28.18 49.38 -6.13
C LEU A 477 28.13 50.90 -6.25
N ILE A 478 26.92 51.47 -6.26
CA ILE A 478 26.71 52.93 -6.26
C ILE A 478 27.45 53.54 -5.06
N GLY A 479 27.27 52.97 -3.87
CA GLY A 479 27.96 53.40 -2.66
C GLY A 479 29.47 53.38 -2.81
N THR A 480 30.06 52.22 -3.15
CA THR A 480 31.51 52.02 -3.29
C THR A 480 32.16 52.85 -4.39
N ILE A 481 31.51 53.06 -5.53
CA ILE A 481 32.05 53.92 -6.59
C ILE A 481 32.04 55.38 -6.12
N THR A 482 30.94 55.81 -5.50
CA THR A 482 30.80 57.20 -5.04
C THR A 482 31.78 57.52 -3.90
N THR A 483 31.95 56.62 -2.92
CA THR A 483 32.96 56.80 -1.85
C THR A 483 34.38 56.54 -2.33
N GLY A 484 34.59 55.58 -3.23
CA GLY A 484 35.89 55.29 -3.84
C GLY A 484 36.44 56.49 -4.61
N PHE A 485 35.60 57.20 -5.36
CA PHE A 485 35.98 58.43 -6.04
C PHE A 485 36.50 59.51 -5.07
N LEU A 486 35.87 59.67 -3.91
CA LEU A 486 36.32 60.61 -2.88
C LEU A 486 37.56 60.12 -2.11
N GLY A 487 37.72 58.81 -1.96
CA GLY A 487 38.87 58.20 -1.29
C GLY A 487 40.14 58.19 -2.15
N MET A 488 39.99 58.22 -3.47
CA MET A 488 41.10 58.40 -4.41
C MET A 488 41.49 59.88 -4.44
N ASN A 489 42.73 60.17 -4.05
CA ASN A 489 43.31 61.52 -4.10
C ASN A 489 43.68 61.93 -5.55
N LEU A 490 42.74 61.75 -6.49
CA LEU A 490 42.88 61.99 -7.93
C LEU A 490 42.76 63.47 -8.30
N LEU A 491 41.95 64.20 -7.54
CA LEU A 491 41.93 65.65 -7.51
C LEU A 491 42.67 66.03 -6.23
N ALA A 492 43.71 66.87 -6.30
CA ALA A 492 44.47 67.33 -5.14
C ALA A 492 43.61 68.22 -4.23
N GLU A 493 42.62 67.61 -3.58
CA GLU A 493 41.46 68.27 -2.97
C GLU A 493 41.34 67.90 -1.48
N ALA A 494 42.45 67.42 -0.90
CA ALA A 494 42.58 67.13 0.53
C ALA A 494 42.24 68.37 1.39
N GLU A 495 42.67 69.56 0.96
CA GLU A 495 42.48 70.84 1.66
C GLU A 495 41.22 71.63 1.25
N ALA A 496 40.38 71.09 0.38
CA ALA A 496 39.18 71.80 -0.08
C ALA A 496 38.05 71.82 0.97
N PRO A 497 37.26 72.91 1.03
CA PRO A 497 36.16 73.06 1.98
C PRO A 497 35.07 71.99 1.78
N LEU A 498 34.47 71.54 2.89
CA LEU A 498 33.52 70.41 2.95
C LEU A 498 32.34 70.54 1.96
N TRP A 499 31.89 71.76 1.66
CA TRP A 499 30.80 72.00 0.71
C TRP A 499 31.16 71.59 -0.73
N ARG A 500 32.42 71.78 -1.14
CA ARG A 500 32.87 71.42 -2.50
C ARG A 500 32.98 69.90 -2.65
N LYS A 501 33.42 69.22 -1.59
CA LYS A 501 33.41 67.74 -1.51
C LYS A 501 31.98 67.20 -1.55
N ALA A 502 31.03 67.87 -0.89
CA ALA A 502 29.61 67.50 -0.93
C ALA A 502 28.98 67.68 -2.32
N VAL A 503 29.34 68.74 -3.06
CA VAL A 503 28.88 68.95 -4.44
C VAL A 503 29.40 67.85 -5.37
N TRP A 504 30.71 67.56 -5.32
CA TRP A 504 31.29 66.47 -6.12
C TRP A 504 30.71 65.11 -5.77
N PHE A 505 30.48 64.83 -4.47
CA PHE A 505 29.77 63.64 -4.04
C PHE A 505 28.38 63.54 -4.69
N GLY A 506 27.59 64.62 -4.67
CA GLY A 506 26.27 64.66 -5.29
C GLY A 506 26.30 64.40 -6.79
N VAL A 507 27.23 65.02 -7.52
CA VAL A 507 27.40 64.82 -8.97
C VAL A 507 27.75 63.37 -9.29
N VAL A 508 28.75 62.80 -8.61
CA VAL A 508 29.20 61.43 -8.83
C VAL A 508 28.12 60.43 -8.43
N PHE A 509 27.41 60.69 -7.32
CA PHE A 509 26.30 59.86 -6.87
C PHE A 509 25.17 59.81 -7.91
N VAL A 510 24.74 60.97 -8.42
CA VAL A 510 23.68 61.06 -9.43
C VAL A 510 24.12 60.40 -10.73
N ALA A 511 25.33 60.67 -11.20
CA ALA A 511 25.87 60.06 -12.42
C ALA A 511 25.99 58.53 -12.31
N THR A 512 26.51 58.03 -11.17
CA THR A 512 26.67 56.60 -10.91
C THR A 512 25.31 55.91 -10.77
N THR A 513 24.35 56.54 -10.08
CA THR A 513 22.98 56.02 -9.95
C THR A 513 22.29 55.94 -11.32
N TRP A 514 22.38 57.01 -12.11
CA TRP A 514 21.83 57.05 -13.47
C TRP A 514 22.44 55.97 -14.36
N LEU A 515 23.78 55.84 -14.36
CA LEU A 515 24.48 54.83 -15.13
C LEU A 515 24.10 53.41 -14.69
N THR A 516 23.96 53.19 -13.38
CA THR A 516 23.59 51.89 -12.82
C THR A 516 22.17 51.49 -13.21
N ILE A 517 21.20 52.41 -13.10
CA ILE A 517 19.81 52.18 -13.54
C ILE A 517 19.76 51.96 -15.05
N TYR A 518 20.46 52.78 -15.83
CA TYR A 518 20.52 52.65 -17.28
C TYR A 518 21.07 51.27 -17.71
N THR A 519 22.15 50.83 -17.06
CA THR A 519 22.75 49.51 -17.31
C THR A 519 21.80 48.38 -16.92
N MET A 520 21.09 48.51 -15.79
CA MET A 520 20.09 47.51 -15.36
C MET A 520 18.95 47.38 -16.36
N VAL A 521 18.36 48.49 -16.82
CA VAL A 521 17.27 48.49 -17.81
C VAL A 521 17.69 47.82 -19.13
N LYS A 522 18.98 47.90 -19.47
CA LYS A 522 19.55 47.28 -20.68
C LYS A 522 20.22 45.92 -20.45
N SER A 523 20.24 45.41 -19.22
CA SER A 523 21.03 44.25 -18.81
C SER A 523 20.74 42.98 -19.63
N GLN A 524 19.46 42.69 -19.91
CA GLN A 524 19.05 41.56 -20.75
C GLN A 524 19.75 41.59 -22.13
N ARG A 525 19.71 42.75 -22.79
CA ARG A 525 20.30 42.94 -24.12
C ARG A 525 21.83 42.93 -24.10
N LEU A 526 22.41 43.42 -23.01
CA LEU A 526 23.85 43.33 -22.76
C LEU A 526 24.30 41.87 -22.57
N SER A 527 23.52 41.05 -21.87
CA SER A 527 23.78 39.62 -21.73
C SER A 527 23.69 38.89 -23.06
N ASP A 528 22.63 39.12 -23.85
CA ASP A 528 22.47 38.57 -25.20
C ASP A 528 23.65 38.96 -26.12
N PHE A 529 24.17 40.18 -25.96
CA PHE A 529 25.35 40.65 -26.69
C PHE A 529 26.63 39.91 -26.26
N ILE A 530 26.83 39.67 -24.96
CA ILE A 530 28.00 38.93 -24.44
C ILE A 530 27.97 37.47 -24.92
N ASP A 531 26.80 36.81 -24.91
CA ASP A 531 26.63 35.46 -25.46
C ASP A 531 26.90 35.42 -26.97
N ALA A 532 26.48 36.45 -27.71
CA ALA A 532 26.83 36.60 -29.12
C ALA A 532 28.34 36.89 -29.34
N LEU A 533 29.01 37.49 -28.36
CA LEU A 533 30.44 37.76 -28.42
C LEU A 533 31.28 36.51 -28.19
N SER A 534 30.84 35.62 -27.28
CA SER A 534 31.53 34.37 -26.91
C SER A 534 31.31 33.22 -27.92
N ASN A 535 30.28 33.32 -28.75
CA ASN A 535 29.99 32.33 -29.77
C ASN A 535 30.94 32.45 -30.99
N ASP A 536 31.92 31.55 -31.09
CA ASP A 536 32.96 31.54 -32.14
C ASP A 536 32.43 31.33 -33.58
N ARG A 537 31.14 30.98 -33.74
CA ARG A 537 30.50 30.82 -35.05
C ARG A 537 30.04 32.13 -35.68
N LEU A 538 30.03 33.24 -34.94
CA LEU A 538 29.55 34.54 -35.42
C LEU A 538 30.68 35.36 -36.08
N ARG A 539 30.53 35.65 -37.38
CA ARG A 539 31.39 36.61 -38.11
C ARG A 539 31.34 38.00 -37.46
N PHE A 540 32.42 38.78 -37.60
CA PHE A 540 32.59 40.12 -37.03
C PHE A 540 31.39 41.08 -37.27
N ARG A 541 30.74 40.98 -38.44
CA ARG A 541 29.51 41.73 -38.75
C ARG A 541 28.30 41.34 -37.89
N GLY A 542 28.19 40.07 -37.51
CA GLY A 542 27.16 39.57 -36.59
C GLY A 542 27.37 40.08 -35.16
N LYS A 543 28.63 40.17 -34.71
CA LYS A 543 28.98 40.75 -33.40
C LYS A 543 28.66 42.25 -33.33
N LEU A 544 28.97 43.02 -34.39
CA LEU A 544 28.59 44.44 -34.50
C LEU A 544 27.07 44.67 -34.58
N ALA A 545 26.34 43.78 -35.27
CA ALA A 545 24.89 43.86 -35.35
C ALA A 545 24.21 43.57 -34.00
N ALA A 546 24.75 42.63 -33.22
CA ALA A 546 24.30 42.35 -31.85
C ALA A 546 24.52 43.56 -30.93
N LEU A 547 25.68 44.23 -31.04
CA LEU A 547 25.99 45.46 -30.32
C LEU A 547 24.97 46.57 -30.64
N ALA A 548 24.68 46.81 -31.93
CA ALA A 548 23.71 47.82 -32.37
C ALA A 548 22.28 47.53 -31.88
N LYS A 549 21.93 46.27 -31.64
CA LYS A 549 20.59 45.84 -31.17
C LYS A 549 20.35 46.19 -29.70
N VAL A 550 21.40 46.35 -28.90
CA VAL A 550 21.31 46.80 -27.49
C VAL A 550 20.64 48.20 -27.40
N TRP A 551 21.00 49.09 -28.33
CA TRP A 551 20.60 50.50 -28.30
C TRP A 551 19.41 50.88 -29.18
N ARG A 552 18.89 49.98 -30.03
CA ARG A 552 17.65 50.24 -30.80
C ARG A 552 16.41 50.23 -29.90
N PRO A 553 15.56 51.29 -29.89
CA PRO A 553 14.24 51.25 -29.28
C PRO A 553 13.28 50.42 -30.15
N GLY A 554 12.50 49.53 -29.55
CA GLY A 554 11.38 48.85 -30.22
C GLY A 554 11.70 47.52 -30.91
N ALA A 555 11.31 46.42 -30.26
CA ALA A 555 10.61 45.26 -30.82
C ALA A 555 10.40 44.26 -29.66
N ASP A 556 9.54 44.64 -28.72
CA ASP A 556 8.66 43.68 -28.07
C ASP A 556 7.36 43.68 -28.87
#